data_AF-A0A8S3K6M6-F1
#
_entry.id   AF-A0A8S3K6M6-F1
#
_cell.length_a   1.000
_cell.length_b   1.000
_cell.length_c   1.000
_cell.angle_alpha   90.00
_cell.angle_beta   90.00
_cell.angle_gamma   90.00
#
_symmetry.space_group_name_H-M   'P 1'
#
loop_
_entity.id
_entity.type
_entity.pdbx_description
1 polymer ?
#
loop_
_entity_poly.entity_id
_entity_poly.type
_entity_poly.pdbx_seq_one_letter_code
_entity_poly.pdbx_strand_id
1 'polypeptide(L)' 'MNSIKNASKTIDDEDKFKVFQNIADAIFVSFDQAMQSGQVTSFAQFTSTILRWIEDSCRPSDINDIMRRVLGN' A
#
# COMPACT_ATOMS: atom_id res chain seq x y z
N MET A 1 -39.75 -7.41 14.98
CA MET A 1 -39.13 -7.40 13.65
C MET A 1 -37.69 -6.95 13.80
N ASN A 2 -36.74 -7.85 13.59
CA ASN A 2 -35.30 -7.59 13.73
C ASN A 2 -34.82 -6.81 12.51
N SER A 3 -34.57 -5.51 12.69
CA SER A 3 -33.92 -4.70 11.67
C SER A 3 -32.44 -4.98 11.75
N ILE A 4 -31.94 -5.81 10.83
CA ILE A 4 -30.51 -6.00 10.57
C ILE A 4 -30.00 -4.65 10.07
N LYS A 5 -29.64 -3.77 11.01
CA LYS A 5 -28.71 -2.69 10.72
C LYS A 5 -27.39 -3.38 10.44
N ASN A 6 -27.13 -3.64 9.17
CA ASN A 6 -25.75 -3.57 8.67
C ASN A 6 -25.31 -2.14 8.98
N ALA A 7 -24.84 -1.92 10.21
CA ALA A 7 -24.09 -0.73 10.55
C ALA A 7 -22.84 -0.83 9.68
N SER A 8 -22.89 -0.21 8.50
CA SER A 8 -21.67 0.12 7.76
C SER A 8 -20.82 0.85 8.77
N LYS A 9 -19.80 0.18 9.30
CA LYS A 9 -18.86 0.74 10.27
C LYS A 9 -18.27 1.96 9.58
N THR A 10 -18.81 3.14 9.90
CA THR A 10 -18.40 4.39 9.29
C THR A 10 -17.01 4.66 9.83
N ILE A 11 -16.00 4.42 9.00
CA ILE A 11 -14.62 4.76 9.30
C ILE A 11 -14.56 6.29 9.31
N ASP A 12 -14.00 6.86 10.38
CA ASP A 12 -13.79 8.29 10.50
C ASP A 12 -12.84 8.78 9.39
N ASP A 13 -12.98 10.02 8.94
CA ASP A 13 -12.11 10.56 7.90
C ASP A 13 -10.64 10.64 8.36
N GLU A 14 -10.39 10.82 9.66
CA GLU A 14 -9.05 10.75 10.24
C GLU A 14 -8.45 9.34 10.07
N ASP A 15 -9.23 8.29 10.30
CA ASP A 15 -8.79 6.91 10.14
C ASP A 15 -8.57 6.56 8.66
N LYS A 16 -9.40 7.08 7.74
CA LYS A 16 -9.16 6.95 6.29
C LYS A 16 -7.86 7.64 5.88
N PHE A 17 -7.59 8.82 6.42
CA PHE A 17 -6.37 9.57 6.12
C PHE A 17 -5.13 8.83 6.64
N LYS A 18 -5.20 8.27 7.85
CA LYS A 18 -4.14 7.40 8.41
C LYS A 18 -3.89 6.18 7.54
N VAL A 19 -4.94 5.51 7.03
CA VAL A 19 -4.79 4.39 6.09
C VAL A 19 -4.05 4.84 4.84
N PHE A 20 -4.47 5.96 4.24
CA PHE A 20 -3.83 6.49 3.04
C PHE A 20 -2.36 6.84 3.27
N GLN A 21 -2.04 7.53 4.35
CA GLN A 21 -0.66 7.88 4.70
C GLN A 21 0.22 6.64 4.86
N ASN A 22 -0.24 5.64 5.61
CA ASN A 22 0.52 4.41 5.82
C ASN A 22 0.74 3.63 4.52
N ILE A 23 -0.25 3.60 3.62
CA ILE A 23 -0.10 3.00 2.29
C ILE A 23 0.96 3.77 1.49
N ALA A 24 0.86 5.10 1.45
CA ALA A 24 1.79 5.95 0.72
C ALA A 24 3.23 5.81 1.26
N ASP A 25 3.41 5.83 2.57
CA ASP A 25 4.71 5.67 3.23
C ASP A 25 5.29 4.28 2.98
N ALA A 26 4.49 3.22 3.12
CA ALA A 26 4.94 1.85 2.87
C ALA A 26 5.35 1.64 1.40
N ILE A 27 4.57 2.17 0.45
CA ILE A 27 4.90 2.14 -0.98
C ILE A 27 6.20 2.93 -1.23
N PHE A 28 6.34 4.11 -0.65
CA PHE A 28 7.54 4.94 -0.83
C PHE A 28 8.80 4.27 -0.28
N VAL A 29 8.75 3.72 0.93
CA VAL A 29 9.88 2.98 1.53
C VAL A 29 10.24 1.75 0.69
N SER A 30 9.25 1.00 0.21
CA SER A 30 9.50 -0.15 -0.66
C SER A 30 10.16 0.26 -1.98
N PHE A 31 9.71 1.37 -2.57
CA PHE A 31 10.30 1.93 -3.79
C PHE A 31 11.76 2.34 -3.56
N ASP A 32 12.04 3.08 -2.49
CA ASP A 32 13.39 3.55 -2.16
C ASP A 32 14.35 2.38 -1.94
N GLN A 33 13.92 1.33 -1.24
CA GLN A 33 14.68 0.08 -1.08
C GLN A 33 14.94 -0.61 -2.42
N ALA A 34 13.93 -0.70 -3.30
CA ALA A 34 14.10 -1.31 -4.61
C ALA A 34 15.12 -0.55 -5.46
N MET A 35 15.11 0.78 -5.42
CA MET A 35 16.06 1.63 -6.15
C MET A 35 17.48 1.59 -5.55
N GLN A 36 17.61 1.44 -4.23
CA GLN A 36 18.91 1.34 -3.55
C GLN A 36 19.56 -0.05 -3.67
N SER A 37 18.74 -1.11 -3.81
CA SER A 37 19.21 -2.50 -3.85
C SER A 37 20.01 -2.88 -5.12
N GLY A 38 19.92 -2.07 -6.17
CA GLY A 38 20.67 -2.25 -7.41
C GLY A 38 21.35 -0.96 -7.85
N GLN A 39 22.56 -1.04 -8.41
CA GLN A 39 23.14 0.09 -9.12
C GLN A 39 22.33 0.37 -10.39
N VAL A 40 21.30 1.20 -10.27
CA VAL A 40 20.54 1.70 -11.41
C VAL A 40 21.39 2.73 -12.14
N THR A 41 22.06 2.31 -13.20
CA THR A 41 22.99 3.16 -13.98
C THR A 41 22.45 3.56 -15.34
N SER A 42 21.27 3.06 -15.72
CA SER A 42 20.63 3.34 -17.01
C SER A 42 19.11 3.38 -16.90
N PHE A 43 18.46 4.07 -17.85
CA PHE A 43 16.99 4.11 -17.94
C PHE A 43 16.37 2.71 -18.11
N ALA A 44 17.02 1.82 -18.88
CA ALA A 44 16.53 0.45 -19.07
C ALA A 44 16.54 -0.37 -17.77
N GLN A 45 17.56 -0.21 -16.93
CA GLN A 45 17.58 -0.82 -15.60
C GLN A 45 16.54 -0.19 -14.69
N PHE A 46 16.40 1.14 -14.72
CA PHE A 46 15.39 1.84 -13.93
C PHE A 46 13.97 1.36 -14.25
N THR A 47 13.60 1.31 -15.54
CA THR A 47 12.27 0.86 -15.96
C THR A 47 12.04 -0.61 -15.64
N SER A 48 13.03 -1.49 -15.85
CA SER A 48 12.90 -2.90 -15.49
C SER A 48 12.75 -3.10 -13.98
N THR A 49 13.50 -2.37 -13.15
CA THR A 49 13.41 -2.45 -11.70
C THR A 49 12.08 -1.90 -11.21
N ILE A 50 11.59 -0.79 -11.76
CA ILE A 50 10.27 -0.23 -11.42
C ILE A 50 9.14 -1.16 -11.80
N LEU A 51 9.14 -1.71 -13.01
CA LEU A 51 8.08 -2.60 -13.46
C LEU A 51 8.01 -3.84 -12.57
N ARG A 52 9.17 -4.43 -12.26
CA ARG A 52 9.26 -5.54 -11.32
C ARG A 52 8.80 -5.16 -9.91
N TRP A 53 9.22 -4.00 -9.41
CA TRP A 53 8.78 -3.51 -8.11
C TRP A 53 7.27 -3.27 -8.05
N ILE A 54 6.65 -2.73 -9.11
CA ILE A 54 5.19 -2.58 -9.19
C ILE A 54 4.50 -3.94 -9.16
N GLU A 55 5.00 -4.92 -9.91
CA GLU A 55 4.44 -6.27 -9.95
C GLU A 55 4.53 -6.99 -8.59
N ASP A 56 5.57 -6.76 -7.82
CA ASP A 56 5.82 -7.44 -6.55
C ASP A 56 5.28 -6.68 -5.32
N SER A 57 5.39 -5.35 -5.27
CA SER A 57 5.05 -4.54 -4.09
C SER A 57 3.68 -3.86 -4.16
N CYS A 58 3.06 -3.74 -5.34
CA CYS A 58 1.75 -3.11 -5.50
C CYS A 58 0.62 -4.13 -5.70
N ARG A 59 0.81 -5.38 -5.28
CA ARG A 59 -0.24 -6.40 -5.41
C ARG A 59 -1.43 -6.03 -4.51
N PRO A 60 -2.67 -6.34 -4.95
CA PRO A 60 -3.86 -6.08 -4.15
C PRO A 60 -3.80 -6.72 -2.75
N SER A 61 -3.15 -7.88 -2.63
CA SER A 61 -2.95 -8.57 -1.35
C SER A 61 -2.12 -7.74 -0.36
N ASP A 62 -1.04 -7.13 -0.83
CA ASP A 62 -0.08 -6.43 0.02
C ASP A 62 -0.64 -5.08 0.46
N ILE A 63 -1.31 -4.38 -0.46
CA ILE A 63 -2.06 -3.15 -0.15
C ILE A 63 -3.19 -3.46 0.85
N ASN A 64 -3.88 -4.61 0.71
CA ASN A 64 -4.92 -5.01 1.65
C ASN A 64 -4.35 -5.34 3.04
N ASP A 65 -3.17 -5.95 3.12
CA ASP A 65 -2.50 -6.22 4.39
C ASP A 65 -2.13 -4.93 5.13
N ILE A 66 -1.57 -3.94 4.41
CA ILE A 66 -1.27 -2.61 4.97
C ILE A 66 -2.56 -1.96 5.50
N MET A 67 -3.64 -2.00 4.72
CA MET A 67 -4.95 -1.47 5.14
C MET A 67 -5.47 -2.16 6.41
N ARG A 68 -5.37 -3.50 6.50
CA ARG A 68 -5.83 -4.26 7.68
C ARG A 68 -5.05 -3.92 8.94
N ARG A 69 -3.73 -3.77 8.83
CA ARG A 69 -2.85 -3.36 9.94
C ARG A 69 -3.27 -2.03 10.54
N VAL A 70 -3.65 -1.06 9.70
CA VAL A 70 -4.09 0.26 10.17
C VAL A 70 -5.49 0.21 10.80
N LEU A 71 -6.39 -0.61 10.24
CA LEU A 71 -7.75 -0.76 10.75
C LEU A 71 -7.86 -1.67 11.99
N GLY A 72 -6.74 -2.27 12.43
CA GLY A 72 -6.65 -3.04 13.67
C GLY A 72 -7.48 -4.33 13.70
N ASN A 73 -7.68 -4.98 12.55
CA ASN A 73 -8.36 -6.28 12.44
C ASN A 73 -7.37 -7.42 12.18
#